data_AF-A0A1Q5UB76-F1
#
_entry.id   AF-A0A1Q5UB76-F1
#
_cell.length_a   1.000
_cell.length_b   1.000
_cell.length_c   1.000
_cell.angle_alpha   90.00
_cell.angle_beta   90.00
_cell.angle_gamma   90.00
#
_symmetry.space_group_name_H-M   'P 1'
#
loop_
_entity.id
_entity.type
_entity.pdbx_description
1 polymer ?
#
loop_
_entity_poly.entity_id
_entity_poly.type
_entity_poly.pdbx_seq_one_letter_code
_entity_poly.pdbx_strand_id
1 'polypeptide(L)'
;MPFPHEPFREPAIWMKYDHLTVKQRLDHLGGLSQFEKDIFESNVATFGSAPGSDIGFTEVLRWFALGGHSMAGVFERAGIYKLGNGGMTAFARAILRDFQGDVLFNTVVQKVDQGRNGVSLQMQDGRRIDAKAVVSTIPLNCLGDITFNPPLSALKTDAIASGHINKGAKIHFSLAATEPGWFATCSASGTSLYVFALSDHNGHEPSGPRGTWCIGFGYNGHLVDKRNSKGIIEAFRENLRPDAEVQAYLTHNWMNDPYAKGNWSCWGPNRFSRSVQELQKADGRVFFASADWADGWRGFVDGAIESGQKSANDVKEFLNSQHRVKL
;
A
#
# COMPACT_ATOMS: atom_id res chain seq x y z
N MET A 1 10.41 -4.70 -16.74
CA MET A 1 11.09 -3.78 -15.82
C MET A 1 12.30 -4.51 -15.25
N PRO A 2 13.44 -4.51 -15.95
CA PRO A 2 14.60 -5.32 -15.56
C PRO A 2 15.29 -4.82 -14.28
N PHE A 3 15.19 -3.52 -13.98
CA PHE A 3 15.75 -2.90 -12.77
C PHE A 3 14.60 -2.37 -11.90
N PRO A 4 13.94 -3.21 -11.09
CA PRO A 4 12.75 -2.78 -10.35
C PRO A 4 13.04 -1.75 -9.24
N HIS A 5 14.28 -1.66 -8.74
CA HIS A 5 14.71 -0.61 -7.80
C HIS A 5 15.30 0.64 -8.49
N GLU A 6 15.44 0.61 -9.82
CA GLU A 6 15.82 1.76 -10.64
C GLU A 6 14.88 1.82 -11.86
N PRO A 7 13.56 1.99 -11.64
CA PRO A 7 12.57 1.80 -12.70
C PRO A 7 12.78 2.76 -13.88
N PHE A 8 13.35 3.94 -13.65
CA PHE A 8 13.63 4.94 -14.70
C PHE A 8 15.04 4.83 -15.30
N ARG A 9 15.79 3.75 -15.01
CA ARG A 9 17.08 3.50 -15.66
C ARG A 9 16.86 3.26 -17.15
N GLU A 10 17.56 4.03 -17.97
CA GLU A 10 17.45 3.91 -19.43
C GLU A 10 18.14 2.65 -19.96
N PRO A 11 17.53 1.94 -20.94
CA PRO A 11 16.26 2.27 -21.59
C PRO A 11 15.03 1.85 -20.75
N ALA A 12 14.16 2.81 -20.38
CA ALA A 12 12.97 2.58 -19.55
C ALA A 12 11.77 1.99 -20.34
N ILE A 13 12.01 0.88 -21.05
CA ILE A 13 11.10 0.30 -22.07
C ILE A 13 9.70 0.00 -21.52
N TRP A 14 9.54 -0.25 -20.22
CA TRP A 14 8.25 -0.54 -19.62
C TRP A 14 7.26 0.63 -19.74
N MET A 15 7.72 1.88 -19.82
CA MET A 15 6.86 3.07 -19.85
C MET A 15 5.90 3.05 -21.04
N LYS A 16 6.30 2.45 -22.17
CA LYS A 16 5.41 2.31 -23.34
C LYS A 16 4.18 1.45 -23.07
N TYR A 17 4.19 0.64 -22.01
CA TYR A 17 3.07 -0.21 -21.58
C TYR A 17 2.28 0.37 -20.40
N ASP A 18 2.67 1.54 -19.86
CA ASP A 18 2.03 2.08 -18.65
C ASP A 18 0.56 2.45 -18.87
N HIS A 19 0.16 2.65 -20.12
CA HIS A 19 -1.23 2.91 -20.51
C HIS A 19 -2.14 1.68 -20.43
N LEU A 20 -1.58 0.47 -20.33
CA LEU A 20 -2.35 -0.77 -20.30
C LEU A 20 -2.86 -1.08 -18.90
N THR A 21 -4.08 -1.58 -18.84
CA THR A 21 -4.59 -2.32 -17.68
C THR A 21 -4.16 -3.79 -17.77
N VAL A 22 -4.23 -4.51 -16.65
CA VAL A 22 -4.01 -5.96 -16.62
C VAL A 22 -4.96 -6.67 -17.59
N LYS A 23 -6.25 -6.31 -17.56
CA LYS A 23 -7.26 -6.92 -18.42
C LYS A 23 -6.95 -6.71 -19.90
N GLN A 24 -6.62 -5.47 -20.31
CA GLN A 24 -6.24 -5.18 -21.70
C GLN A 24 -5.03 -6.03 -22.13
N ARG A 25 -4.04 -6.19 -21.25
CA ARG A 25 -2.87 -7.01 -21.58
C ARG A 25 -3.23 -8.49 -21.76
N LEU A 26 -4.11 -9.03 -20.92
CA LEU A 26 -4.60 -10.41 -21.02
C LEU A 26 -5.44 -10.62 -22.28
N ASP A 27 -6.27 -9.65 -22.65
CA ASP A 27 -7.10 -9.71 -23.85
C ASP A 27 -6.22 -9.73 -25.12
N HIS A 28 -5.06 -9.06 -25.12
CA HIS A 28 -4.07 -9.13 -26.20
C HIS A 28 -3.30 -10.47 -26.30
N LEU A 29 -3.40 -11.36 -25.31
CA LEU A 29 -2.77 -12.68 -25.38
C LEU A 29 -3.64 -13.63 -26.20
N GLY A 30 -3.11 -14.09 -27.34
CA GLY A 30 -3.64 -15.22 -28.09
C GLY A 30 -3.19 -16.56 -27.49
N GLY A 31 -3.94 -17.62 -27.78
CA GLY A 31 -3.58 -18.99 -27.38
C GLY A 31 -3.91 -19.37 -25.93
N LEU A 32 -4.59 -18.50 -25.17
CA LEU A 32 -5.12 -18.78 -23.83
C LEU A 32 -6.65 -18.69 -23.84
N SER A 33 -7.29 -19.65 -23.19
CA SER A 33 -8.74 -19.65 -22.91
C SER A 33 -9.12 -18.56 -21.92
N GLN A 34 -10.41 -18.19 -21.87
CA GLN A 34 -10.90 -17.23 -20.88
C GLN A 34 -10.67 -17.72 -19.44
N PHE A 35 -10.83 -19.02 -19.21
CA PHE A 35 -10.60 -19.62 -17.89
C PHE A 35 -9.14 -19.44 -17.42
N GLU A 36 -8.16 -19.65 -18.29
CA GLU A 36 -6.74 -19.44 -17.95
C GLU A 36 -6.44 -17.96 -17.65
N LYS A 37 -7.06 -17.05 -18.41
CA LYS A 37 -6.95 -15.60 -18.17
C LYS A 37 -7.57 -15.22 -16.83
N ASP A 38 -8.75 -15.75 -16.51
CA ASP A 38 -9.46 -15.49 -15.25
C ASP A 38 -8.69 -16.03 -14.04
N ILE A 39 -8.07 -17.21 -14.14
CA ILE A 39 -7.20 -17.74 -13.07
C ILE A 39 -6.03 -16.78 -12.83
N PHE A 40 -5.34 -16.36 -13.88
CA PHE A 40 -4.23 -15.41 -13.75
C PHE A 40 -4.71 -14.08 -13.17
N GLU A 41 -5.82 -13.54 -13.67
CA GLU A 41 -6.42 -12.30 -13.20
C GLU A 41 -6.77 -12.36 -11.71
N SER A 42 -7.33 -13.47 -11.23
CA SER A 42 -7.68 -13.65 -9.81
C SER A 42 -6.46 -13.49 -8.88
N ASN A 43 -5.27 -13.89 -9.35
CA ASN A 43 -4.03 -13.75 -8.58
C ASN A 43 -3.52 -12.31 -8.58
N VAL A 44 -3.52 -11.63 -9.72
CA VAL A 44 -3.04 -10.24 -9.81
C VAL A 44 -4.05 -9.22 -9.28
N ALA A 45 -5.34 -9.57 -9.21
CA ALA A 45 -6.37 -8.78 -8.52
C ALA A 45 -6.02 -8.55 -7.04
N THR A 46 -5.30 -9.49 -6.42
CA THR A 46 -4.81 -9.36 -5.04
C THR A 46 -3.84 -8.19 -4.86
N PHE A 47 -3.19 -7.70 -5.93
CA PHE A 47 -2.21 -6.63 -5.83
C PHE A 47 -2.87 -5.28 -5.51
N GLY A 48 -4.15 -5.11 -5.86
CA GLY A 48 -4.90 -3.88 -5.66
C GLY A 48 -6.26 -4.03 -5.00
N SER A 49 -6.68 -5.24 -4.64
CA SER A 49 -8.06 -5.55 -4.26
C SER A 49 -9.09 -5.02 -5.27
N ALA A 50 -8.75 -5.14 -6.56
CA ALA A 50 -9.46 -4.53 -7.67
C ALA A 50 -9.45 -5.46 -8.89
N PRO A 51 -10.44 -5.36 -9.79
CA PRO A 51 -10.43 -6.10 -11.04
C PRO A 51 -9.24 -5.69 -11.92
N GLY A 52 -8.81 -6.57 -12.82
CA GLY A 52 -7.72 -6.29 -13.75
C GLY A 52 -8.02 -5.16 -14.74
N SER A 53 -9.29 -4.77 -14.88
CA SER A 53 -9.70 -3.56 -15.62
C SER A 53 -9.20 -2.27 -14.98
N ASP A 54 -8.92 -2.27 -13.68
CA ASP A 54 -8.58 -1.07 -12.94
C ASP A 54 -7.08 -1.02 -12.64
N ILE A 55 -6.45 -2.19 -12.46
CA ILE A 55 -5.03 -2.32 -12.13
C ILE A 55 -4.17 -2.02 -13.37
N GLY A 56 -3.21 -1.10 -13.21
CA GLY A 56 -2.21 -0.83 -14.24
C GLY A 56 -1.31 -2.04 -14.45
N PHE A 57 -1.08 -2.43 -15.70
CA PHE A 57 -0.25 -3.59 -16.04
C PHE A 57 1.18 -3.45 -15.48
N THR A 58 1.67 -2.22 -15.32
CA THR A 58 2.98 -1.96 -14.73
C THR A 58 3.11 -2.46 -13.29
N GLU A 59 2.03 -2.53 -12.51
CA GLU A 59 2.07 -3.13 -11.16
C GLU A 59 2.46 -4.60 -11.22
N VAL A 60 1.91 -5.33 -12.19
CA VAL A 60 2.24 -6.75 -12.41
C VAL A 60 3.69 -6.91 -12.85
N LEU A 61 4.16 -6.08 -13.78
CA LEU A 61 5.56 -6.11 -14.23
C LEU A 61 6.54 -5.85 -13.08
N ARG A 62 6.22 -4.90 -12.20
CA ARG A 62 7.04 -4.53 -11.04
C ARG A 62 7.09 -5.67 -10.02
N TRP A 63 5.92 -6.16 -9.58
CA TRP A 63 5.85 -7.27 -8.62
C TRP A 63 6.55 -8.51 -9.16
N PHE A 64 6.30 -8.86 -10.42
CA PHE A 64 6.94 -10.03 -11.06
C PHE A 64 8.47 -9.90 -11.07
N ALA A 65 9.01 -8.72 -11.40
CA ALA A 65 10.45 -8.48 -11.36
C ALA A 65 11.02 -8.59 -9.93
N LEU A 66 10.36 -7.98 -8.93
CA LEU A 66 10.75 -8.06 -7.51
C LEU A 66 10.64 -9.49 -6.95
N GLY A 67 9.70 -10.28 -7.48
CA GLY A 67 9.55 -11.71 -7.20
C GLY A 67 10.61 -12.61 -7.86
N GLY A 68 11.67 -12.04 -8.44
CA GLY A 68 12.71 -12.81 -9.14
C GLY A 68 12.19 -13.41 -10.44
N HIS A 69 11.32 -12.70 -11.15
CA HIS A 69 10.71 -13.13 -12.41
C HIS A 69 9.90 -14.43 -12.29
N SER A 70 9.19 -14.61 -11.19
CA SER A 70 8.26 -15.73 -10.99
C SER A 70 7.11 -15.33 -10.09
N MET A 71 5.89 -15.81 -10.38
CA MET A 71 4.73 -15.60 -9.49
C MET A 71 4.88 -16.34 -8.16
N ALA A 72 5.51 -17.51 -8.16
CA ALA A 72 5.85 -18.22 -6.92
C ALA A 72 6.74 -17.36 -6.02
N GLY A 73 7.78 -16.73 -6.59
CA GLY A 73 8.66 -15.83 -5.85
C GLY A 73 8.00 -14.51 -5.44
N VAL A 74 6.95 -14.05 -6.14
CA VAL A 74 6.10 -12.96 -5.65
C VAL A 74 5.42 -13.36 -4.34
N PHE A 75 4.68 -14.48 -4.34
CA PHE A 75 3.92 -14.91 -3.16
C PHE A 75 4.80 -15.36 -2.00
N GLU A 76 5.97 -15.94 -2.28
CA GLU A 76 6.95 -16.27 -1.25
C GLU A 76 7.39 -15.02 -0.47
N ARG A 77 7.76 -13.95 -1.18
CA ARG A 77 8.26 -12.71 -0.56
C ARG A 77 7.15 -11.87 0.07
N ALA A 78 5.98 -11.83 -0.57
CA ALA A 78 4.89 -10.96 -0.14
C ALA A 78 3.93 -11.61 0.88
N GLY A 79 3.84 -12.94 0.94
CA GLY A 79 2.74 -13.63 1.61
C GLY A 79 3.10 -14.71 2.62
N ILE A 80 4.32 -15.29 2.58
CA ILE A 80 4.66 -16.44 3.44
C ILE A 80 5.18 -16.03 4.82
N TYR A 81 6.10 -15.07 4.87
CA TYR A 81 6.81 -14.75 6.11
C TYR A 81 6.16 -13.60 6.87
N LYS A 82 6.11 -13.75 8.20
CA LYS A 82 5.66 -12.72 9.14
C LYS A 82 6.68 -12.52 10.23
N LEU A 83 6.74 -11.31 10.76
CA LEU A 83 7.55 -11.02 11.92
C LEU A 83 6.93 -11.70 13.16
N GLY A 84 7.72 -12.52 13.86
CA GLY A 84 7.32 -13.12 15.14
C GLY A 84 7.32 -12.10 16.28
N ASN A 85 7.15 -12.58 17.52
CA ASN A 85 7.35 -11.78 18.75
C ASN A 85 6.57 -10.45 18.78
N GLY A 86 5.30 -10.46 18.38
CA GLY A 86 4.42 -9.28 18.38
C GLY A 86 4.32 -8.55 17.03
N GLY A 87 4.95 -9.09 15.98
CA GLY A 87 4.72 -8.69 14.60
C GLY A 87 5.04 -7.23 14.30
N MET A 88 4.28 -6.65 13.36
CA MET A 88 4.48 -5.28 12.89
C MET A 88 4.38 -4.23 14.01
N THR A 89 3.55 -4.48 15.03
CA THR A 89 3.45 -3.57 16.19
C THR A 89 4.73 -3.56 17.02
N ALA A 90 5.32 -4.73 17.30
CA ALA A 90 6.60 -4.80 18.00
C ALA A 90 7.73 -4.15 17.17
N PHE A 91 7.75 -4.39 15.86
CA PHE A 91 8.70 -3.77 14.94
C PHE A 91 8.61 -2.24 14.94
N ALA A 92 7.42 -1.66 14.77
CA ALA A 92 7.22 -0.22 14.80
C ALA A 92 7.59 0.40 16.16
N ARG A 93 7.28 -0.30 17.26
CA ARG A 93 7.67 0.14 18.61
C ARG A 93 9.17 0.09 18.85
N ALA A 94 9.89 -0.87 18.26
CA ALA A 94 11.34 -0.94 18.34
C ALA A 94 11.96 0.29 17.67
N ILE A 95 11.53 0.63 16.45
CA ILE A 95 11.96 1.85 15.75
C ILE A 95 11.68 3.10 16.58
N LEU A 96 10.47 3.22 17.16
CA LEU A 96 10.10 4.36 18.00
C LEU A 96 10.98 4.48 19.25
N ARG A 97 11.42 3.37 19.85
CA ARG A 97 12.29 3.39 21.03
C ARG A 97 13.72 3.86 20.72
N ASP A 98 14.20 3.64 19.51
CA ASP A 98 15.50 4.13 19.05
C ASP A 98 15.48 5.62 18.69
N PHE A 99 14.29 6.21 18.49
CA PHE A 99 14.13 7.62 18.16
C PHE A 99 14.44 8.52 19.36
N GLN A 100 15.34 9.49 19.17
CA GLN A 100 15.79 10.42 20.23
C GLN A 100 15.18 11.82 20.13
N GLY A 101 14.29 12.06 19.17
CA GLY A 101 13.62 13.35 19.00
C GLY A 101 12.29 13.43 19.76
N ASP A 102 11.66 14.60 19.69
CA ASP A 102 10.33 14.81 20.26
C ASP A 102 9.25 14.11 19.45
N VAL A 103 8.27 13.51 20.14
CA VAL A 103 7.14 12.80 19.53
C VAL A 103 5.82 13.42 20.00
N LEU A 104 4.99 13.83 19.05
CA LEU A 104 3.66 14.39 19.31
C LEU A 104 2.58 13.51 18.67
N PHE A 105 1.90 12.71 19.49
CA PHE A 105 0.67 12.01 19.07
C PHE A 105 -0.53 12.95 19.05
N ASN A 106 -1.63 12.53 18.41
CA ASN A 106 -2.88 13.30 18.32
C ASN A 106 -2.68 14.74 17.81
N THR A 107 -1.73 14.92 16.88
CA THR A 107 -1.33 16.22 16.35
C THR A 107 -1.45 16.19 14.84
N VAL A 108 -2.53 16.77 14.32
CA VAL A 108 -2.87 16.71 12.90
C VAL A 108 -2.37 17.98 12.22
N VAL A 109 -1.43 17.85 11.29
CA VAL A 109 -1.00 18.95 10.44
C VAL A 109 -2.14 19.32 9.49
N GLN A 110 -2.42 20.61 9.33
CA GLN A 110 -3.42 21.13 8.39
C GLN A 110 -2.77 21.92 7.25
N LYS A 111 -1.67 22.62 7.54
CA LYS A 111 -1.00 23.49 6.58
C LYS A 111 0.51 23.48 6.75
N VAL A 112 1.20 23.56 5.62
CA VAL A 112 2.66 23.68 5.51
C VAL A 112 2.97 24.97 4.77
N ASP A 113 3.50 25.96 5.47
CA ASP A 113 3.99 27.22 4.91
C ASP A 113 5.52 27.20 4.87
N GLN A 114 6.12 27.31 3.70
CA GLN A 114 7.58 27.39 3.58
C GLN A 114 8.04 28.70 2.95
N GLY A 115 9.17 29.21 3.45
CA GLY A 115 9.82 30.40 2.94
C GLY A 115 11.31 30.18 2.74
N ARG A 116 12.04 31.27 2.46
CA ARG A 116 13.49 31.19 2.20
C ARG A 116 14.27 30.58 3.36
N ASN A 117 13.83 30.76 4.60
CA ASN A 117 14.60 30.45 5.80
C ASN A 117 14.11 29.23 6.60
N GLY A 118 12.96 28.66 6.26
CA GLY A 118 12.38 27.55 7.03
C GLY A 118 10.98 27.18 6.57
N VAL A 119 10.36 26.29 7.35
CA VAL A 119 9.01 25.76 7.17
C VAL A 119 8.25 25.95 8.48
N SER A 120 7.01 26.40 8.40
CA SER A 120 6.07 26.51 9.52
C SER A 120 4.91 25.52 9.28
N LEU A 121 4.69 24.64 10.25
CA LEU A 121 3.60 23.70 10.26
C LEU A 121 2.48 24.26 11.13
N GLN A 122 1.27 24.35 10.59
CA GLN A 122 0.07 24.68 11.35
C GLN A 122 -0.73 23.40 11.60
N MET A 123 -1.03 23.15 12.88
CA MET A 123 -1.86 22.04 13.31
C MET A 123 -3.33 22.42 13.29
N GLN A 124 -4.21 21.43 13.23
CA GLN A 124 -5.66 21.61 13.22
C GLN A 124 -6.19 22.32 14.49
N ASP A 125 -5.52 22.16 15.63
CA ASP A 125 -5.86 22.83 16.89
C ASP A 125 -5.26 24.24 17.03
N GLY A 126 -4.63 24.75 15.96
CA GLY A 126 -4.03 26.08 15.91
C GLY A 126 -2.58 26.16 16.40
N ARG A 127 -2.01 25.08 16.97
CA ARG A 127 -0.58 25.05 17.32
C ARG A 127 0.29 25.23 16.08
N ARG A 128 1.49 25.78 16.29
CA ARG A 128 2.51 25.97 15.24
C ARG A 128 3.82 25.36 15.63
N ILE A 129 4.52 24.77 14.65
CA ILE A 129 5.87 24.22 14.81
C ILE A 129 6.71 24.71 13.64
N ASP A 130 7.83 25.37 13.94
CA ASP A 130 8.78 25.83 12.93
C ASP A 130 9.97 24.86 12.82
N ALA A 131 10.43 24.63 11.60
CA ALA A 131 11.55 23.75 11.28
C ALA A 131 12.41 24.29 10.14
N LYS A 132 13.65 23.79 10.01
CA LYS A 132 14.54 24.14 8.88
C LYS A 132 14.17 23.40 7.59
N ALA A 133 13.61 22.21 7.73
CA ALA A 133 13.13 21.31 6.68
C ALA A 133 12.08 20.37 7.28
N VAL A 134 11.23 19.79 6.44
CA VAL A 134 10.17 18.84 6.83
C VAL A 134 10.28 17.59 5.96
N VAL A 135 10.12 16.42 6.57
CA VAL A 135 9.86 15.16 5.84
C VAL A 135 8.37 14.86 5.98
N SER A 136 7.64 14.90 4.87
CA SER A 136 6.24 14.47 4.80
C SER A 136 6.19 12.98 4.52
N THR A 137 5.62 12.22 5.45
CA THR A 137 5.34 10.78 5.29
C THR A 137 3.86 10.46 5.12
N ILE A 138 3.08 11.44 4.68
CA ILE A 138 1.63 11.34 4.55
C ILE A 138 1.28 10.47 3.33
N PRO A 139 0.35 9.50 3.45
CA PRO A 139 -0.08 8.67 2.33
C PRO A 139 -0.60 9.50 1.14
N LEU A 140 -0.44 9.01 -0.08
CA LEU A 140 -0.83 9.71 -1.31
C LEU A 140 -2.29 10.17 -1.27
N ASN A 141 -3.19 9.29 -0.82
CA ASN A 141 -4.63 9.57 -0.75
C ASN A 141 -5.01 10.59 0.34
N CYS A 142 -4.12 10.88 1.28
CA CYS A 142 -4.31 11.86 2.36
C CYS A 142 -3.56 13.17 2.11
N LEU A 143 -2.61 13.18 1.18
CA LEU A 143 -1.74 14.34 0.95
C LEU A 143 -2.53 15.59 0.51
N GLY A 144 -3.70 15.40 -0.13
CA GLY A 144 -4.61 16.46 -0.51
C GLY A 144 -5.37 17.14 0.64
N ASP A 145 -5.33 16.58 1.85
CA ASP A 145 -5.94 17.21 3.05
C ASP A 145 -5.06 18.33 3.62
N ILE A 146 -3.81 18.41 3.18
CA ILE A 146 -2.83 19.38 3.66
C ILE A 146 -2.74 20.53 2.66
N THR A 147 -2.88 21.76 3.16
CA THR A 147 -2.62 22.94 2.35
C THR A 147 -1.12 23.22 2.31
N PHE A 148 -0.52 23.22 1.11
CA PHE A 148 0.87 23.62 0.91
C PHE A 148 0.94 25.07 0.39
N ASN A 149 1.83 25.87 0.98
CA ASN A 149 2.13 27.21 0.53
C ASN A 149 3.65 27.42 0.43
N PRO A 150 4.21 27.66 -0.78
CA PRO A 150 3.53 27.73 -2.06
C PRO A 150 2.86 26.38 -2.45
N PRO A 151 1.88 26.40 -3.38
CA PRO A 151 1.23 25.18 -3.86
C PRO A 151 2.24 24.19 -4.45
N LEU A 152 1.98 22.89 -4.27
CA LEU A 152 2.76 21.83 -4.92
C LEU A 152 2.66 21.92 -6.45
N SER A 153 3.62 21.29 -7.14
CA SER A 153 3.61 21.24 -8.61
C SER A 153 2.31 20.66 -9.16
N ALA A 154 1.97 21.05 -10.41
CA ALA A 154 0.77 20.58 -11.09
C ALA A 154 0.75 19.05 -11.22
N LEU A 155 1.90 18.42 -11.42
CA LEU A 155 2.03 16.96 -11.51
C LEU A 155 1.81 16.27 -10.16
N LYS A 156 2.31 16.83 -9.04
CA LYS A 156 1.95 16.31 -7.70
C LYS A 156 0.46 16.45 -7.44
N THR A 157 -0.11 17.61 -7.79
CA THR A 157 -1.54 17.88 -7.58
C THR A 157 -2.42 16.90 -8.39
N ASP A 158 -2.06 16.61 -9.64
CA ASP A 158 -2.71 15.59 -10.48
C ASP A 158 -2.62 14.18 -9.86
N ALA A 159 -1.45 13.83 -9.32
CA ALA A 159 -1.23 12.55 -8.65
C ALA A 159 -2.05 12.42 -7.36
N ILE A 160 -2.10 13.48 -6.55
CA ILE A 160 -2.91 13.56 -5.32
C ILE A 160 -4.39 13.42 -5.63
N ALA A 161 -4.90 14.16 -6.62
CA ALA A 161 -6.30 14.09 -7.03
C ALA A 161 -6.68 12.69 -7.55
N SER A 162 -5.72 12.00 -8.19
CA SER A 162 -5.92 10.66 -8.73
C SER A 162 -5.86 9.58 -7.66
N GLY A 163 -4.92 9.69 -6.73
CA GLY A 163 -4.66 8.70 -5.68
C GLY A 163 -4.21 7.33 -6.21
N HIS A 164 -4.00 6.40 -5.28
CA HIS A 164 -3.91 4.98 -5.56
C HIS A 164 -5.29 4.31 -5.48
N ILE A 165 -5.47 3.19 -6.19
CA ILE A 165 -6.81 2.61 -6.43
C ILE A 165 -7.28 1.63 -5.34
N ASN A 166 -6.37 1.08 -4.52
CA ASN A 166 -6.73 0.06 -3.54
C ASN A 166 -7.50 0.63 -2.34
N LYS A 167 -8.79 0.29 -2.29
CA LYS A 167 -9.74 0.62 -1.24
C LYS A 167 -10.55 -0.61 -0.81
N GLY A 168 -10.00 -1.81 -0.96
CA GLY A 168 -10.64 -3.05 -0.55
C GLY A 168 -10.88 -3.14 0.97
N ALA A 169 -11.76 -4.02 1.42
CA ALA A 169 -11.88 -4.33 2.84
C ALA A 169 -10.73 -5.28 3.27
N LYS A 170 -10.27 -5.19 4.52
CA LYS A 170 -9.39 -6.18 5.15
C LYS A 170 -10.05 -6.71 6.42
N ILE A 171 -10.26 -8.01 6.48
CA ILE A 171 -11.04 -8.66 7.53
C ILE A 171 -10.24 -9.82 8.10
N HIS A 172 -10.05 -9.85 9.41
CA HIS A 172 -9.54 -11.00 10.14
C HIS A 172 -10.69 -11.87 10.58
N PHE A 173 -10.53 -13.18 10.52
CA PHE A 173 -11.48 -14.17 11.03
C PHE A 173 -10.81 -15.12 12.01
N SER A 174 -11.59 -15.60 12.96
CA SER A 174 -11.27 -16.78 13.77
C SER A 174 -12.22 -17.91 13.37
N LEU A 175 -11.66 -19.02 12.91
CA LEU A 175 -12.40 -20.22 12.55
C LEU A 175 -12.28 -21.24 13.68
N ALA A 176 -13.38 -21.95 13.97
CA ALA A 176 -13.40 -22.97 15.01
C ALA A 176 -12.48 -24.15 14.68
N ALA A 177 -12.44 -24.54 13.40
CA ALA A 177 -11.60 -25.63 12.92
C ALA A 177 -10.13 -25.20 12.78
N THR A 178 -9.23 -26.11 13.14
CA THR A 178 -7.81 -26.02 12.79
C THR A 178 -7.62 -26.57 11.39
N GLU A 179 -7.16 -25.73 10.47
CA GLU A 179 -7.01 -26.05 9.06
C GLU A 179 -5.52 -26.09 8.66
N PRO A 180 -5.15 -26.84 7.60
CA PRO A 180 -3.85 -26.70 6.98
C PRO A 180 -3.70 -25.30 6.34
N GLY A 181 -2.46 -24.90 6.06
CA GLY A 181 -2.20 -23.63 5.39
C GLY A 181 -2.88 -23.55 4.01
N TRP A 182 -3.56 -22.44 3.73
CA TRP A 182 -4.30 -22.25 2.49
C TRP A 182 -4.29 -20.82 1.99
N PHE A 183 -4.49 -20.69 0.69
CA PHE A 183 -4.68 -19.45 -0.05
C PHE A 183 -5.78 -19.66 -1.09
N ALA A 184 -6.71 -18.72 -1.20
CA ALA A 184 -7.81 -18.80 -2.15
C ALA A 184 -8.06 -17.42 -2.77
N THR A 185 -8.27 -17.39 -4.08
CA THR A 185 -8.64 -16.20 -4.85
C THR A 185 -10.04 -16.39 -5.42
N CYS A 186 -10.71 -15.28 -5.69
CA CYS A 186 -11.96 -15.25 -6.42
C CYS A 186 -11.75 -14.54 -7.75
N SER A 187 -12.49 -14.95 -8.78
CA SER A 187 -12.43 -14.30 -10.08
C SER A 187 -13.12 -12.93 -10.03
N ALA A 188 -12.51 -11.95 -10.70
CA ALA A 188 -13.12 -10.63 -10.94
C ALA A 188 -14.34 -10.69 -11.89
N SER A 189 -14.45 -11.75 -12.69
CA SER A 189 -15.61 -12.02 -13.55
C SER A 189 -16.80 -12.66 -12.81
N GLY A 190 -16.61 -13.06 -11.54
CA GLY A 190 -17.62 -13.72 -10.73
C GLY A 190 -18.48 -12.76 -9.91
N THR A 191 -19.33 -13.32 -9.04
CA THR A 191 -20.22 -12.57 -8.13
C THR A 191 -19.64 -12.39 -6.72
N SER A 192 -18.39 -12.80 -6.51
CA SER A 192 -17.76 -12.75 -5.18
C SER A 192 -17.51 -11.31 -4.73
N LEU A 193 -17.83 -11.04 -3.47
CA LEU A 193 -17.45 -9.79 -2.81
C LEU A 193 -15.98 -9.80 -2.35
N TYR A 194 -15.38 -10.98 -2.22
CA TYR A 194 -13.98 -11.18 -1.85
C TYR A 194 -13.09 -11.25 -3.09
N VAL A 195 -11.87 -10.71 -2.96
CA VAL A 195 -10.78 -10.89 -3.93
C VAL A 195 -9.98 -12.14 -3.57
N PHE A 196 -9.60 -12.28 -2.30
CA PHE A 196 -8.82 -13.41 -1.82
C PHE A 196 -8.91 -13.55 -0.29
N ALA A 197 -8.52 -14.73 0.20
CA ALA A 197 -8.26 -14.97 1.60
C ALA A 197 -7.11 -15.96 1.79
N LEU A 198 -6.51 -15.94 2.97
CA LEU A 198 -5.47 -16.89 3.37
C LEU A 198 -5.53 -17.22 4.86
N SER A 199 -5.13 -18.45 5.21
CA SER A 199 -4.81 -18.80 6.59
C SER A 199 -3.62 -17.97 7.08
N ASP A 200 -3.70 -17.48 8.30
CA ASP A 200 -2.62 -16.76 8.97
C ASP A 200 -1.77 -17.71 9.80
N HIS A 201 -2.36 -18.23 10.88
CA HIS A 201 -1.75 -19.18 11.80
C HIS A 201 -2.85 -19.89 12.58
N ASN A 202 -2.52 -21.05 13.15
CA ASN A 202 -3.42 -21.74 14.06
C ASN A 202 -3.26 -21.16 15.46
N GLY A 203 -4.37 -21.01 16.19
CA GLY A 203 -4.28 -20.67 17.60
C GLY A 203 -3.54 -21.76 18.36
N HIS A 204 -2.95 -21.44 19.51
CA HIS A 204 -2.22 -22.40 20.33
C HIS A 204 -2.78 -22.42 21.76
N GLU A 205 -3.07 -23.61 22.25
CA GLU A 205 -3.37 -23.91 23.64
C GLU A 205 -2.44 -25.01 24.16
N PRO A 206 -2.31 -25.21 25.49
CA PRO A 206 -1.48 -26.29 26.05
C PRO A 206 -1.82 -27.69 25.51
N SER A 207 -3.08 -27.92 25.11
CA SER A 207 -3.56 -29.19 24.55
C SER A 207 -3.33 -29.35 23.03
N GLY A 208 -2.78 -28.33 22.35
CA GLY A 208 -2.54 -28.35 20.91
C GLY A 208 -3.08 -27.11 20.19
N PRO A 209 -3.11 -27.14 18.85
CA PRO A 209 -3.68 -26.04 18.08
C PRO A 209 -5.18 -25.89 18.36
N ARG A 210 -5.66 -24.65 18.38
CA ARG A 210 -7.09 -24.32 18.55
C ARG A 210 -7.52 -23.31 17.49
N GLY A 211 -8.33 -23.78 16.55
CA GLY A 211 -8.89 -22.95 15.49
C GLY A 211 -7.83 -22.41 14.53
N THR A 212 -8.31 -21.65 13.55
CA THR A 212 -7.47 -21.01 12.52
C THR A 212 -7.76 -19.52 12.51
N TRP A 213 -6.72 -18.70 12.61
CA TRP A 213 -6.83 -17.29 12.26
C TRP A 213 -6.60 -17.15 10.77
N CYS A 214 -7.46 -16.42 10.06
CA CYS A 214 -7.29 -16.17 8.64
C CYS A 214 -7.63 -14.71 8.30
N ILE A 215 -7.22 -14.27 7.11
CA ILE A 215 -7.42 -12.91 6.63
C ILE A 215 -8.12 -12.98 5.28
N GLY A 216 -9.19 -12.21 5.10
CA GLY A 216 -9.89 -12.03 3.84
C GLY A 216 -9.84 -10.58 3.37
N PHE A 217 -9.88 -10.40 2.06
CA PHE A 217 -9.86 -9.10 1.40
C PHE A 217 -11.02 -8.96 0.42
N GLY A 218 -11.74 -7.85 0.52
CA GLY A 218 -12.87 -7.52 -0.35
C GLY A 218 -12.44 -6.72 -1.57
N TYR A 219 -13.18 -6.85 -2.68
CA TYR A 219 -13.02 -5.94 -3.81
C TYR A 219 -13.35 -4.50 -3.38
N ASN A 220 -12.79 -3.51 -4.07
CA ASN A 220 -13.11 -2.09 -3.88
C ASN A 220 -14.63 -1.85 -3.79
N GLY A 221 -15.08 -1.16 -2.73
CA GLY A 221 -16.50 -0.86 -2.53
C GLY A 221 -17.33 -1.98 -1.89
N HIS A 222 -16.76 -3.18 -1.72
CA HIS A 222 -17.44 -4.31 -1.10
C HIS A 222 -16.99 -4.53 0.35
N LEU A 223 -17.88 -5.13 1.16
CA LEU A 223 -17.63 -5.48 2.57
C LEU A 223 -17.22 -4.28 3.45
N VAL A 224 -17.64 -3.07 3.06
CA VAL A 224 -17.25 -1.80 3.72
C VAL A 224 -17.98 -1.55 5.03
N ASP A 225 -19.20 -2.10 5.20
CA ASP A 225 -19.94 -1.99 6.45
C ASP A 225 -19.46 -3.04 7.45
N LYS A 226 -18.58 -2.61 8.36
CA LYS A 226 -18.06 -3.45 9.45
C LYS A 226 -19.13 -4.04 10.37
N ARG A 227 -20.34 -3.47 10.40
CA ARG A 227 -21.46 -3.95 11.23
C ARG A 227 -22.30 -5.02 10.56
N ASN A 228 -22.15 -5.21 9.25
CA ASN A 228 -22.85 -6.27 8.50
C ASN A 228 -22.16 -7.63 8.68
N SER A 229 -22.11 -8.11 9.93
CA SER A 229 -21.49 -9.39 10.29
C SER A 229 -22.06 -10.54 9.48
N LYS A 230 -23.39 -10.59 9.32
CA LYS A 230 -24.10 -11.62 8.56
C LYS A 230 -23.62 -11.68 7.12
N GLY A 231 -23.67 -10.57 6.38
CA GLY A 231 -23.23 -10.52 4.98
C GLY A 231 -21.73 -10.79 4.80
N ILE A 232 -20.90 -10.34 5.72
CA ILE A 232 -19.45 -10.62 5.71
C ILE A 232 -19.18 -12.13 5.84
N ILE A 233 -19.84 -12.78 6.80
CA ILE A 233 -19.64 -14.20 7.11
C ILE A 233 -20.28 -15.09 6.03
N GLU A 234 -21.49 -14.76 5.58
CA GLU A 234 -22.18 -15.49 4.50
C GLU A 234 -21.35 -15.46 3.21
N ALA A 235 -20.91 -14.27 2.78
CA ALA A 235 -20.06 -14.15 1.59
C ALA A 235 -18.71 -14.87 1.75
N PHE A 236 -18.14 -14.91 2.96
CA PHE A 236 -16.90 -15.66 3.21
C PHE A 236 -17.13 -17.16 3.03
N ARG A 237 -18.25 -17.69 3.53
CA ARG A 237 -18.61 -19.09 3.37
C ARG A 237 -18.91 -19.43 1.91
N GLU A 238 -19.76 -18.65 1.26
CA GLU A 238 -20.17 -18.89 -0.13
C GLU A 238 -18.99 -18.88 -1.12
N ASN A 239 -18.07 -17.91 -0.98
CA ASN A 239 -17.06 -17.66 -2.00
C ASN A 239 -15.69 -18.26 -1.68
N LEU A 240 -15.40 -18.54 -0.40
CA LEU A 240 -14.07 -18.95 0.03
C LEU A 240 -14.11 -20.24 0.85
N ARG A 241 -14.95 -20.34 1.89
CA ARG A 241 -14.89 -21.46 2.85
C ARG A 241 -16.30 -21.95 3.27
N PRO A 242 -16.99 -22.75 2.45
CA PRO A 242 -18.41 -23.13 2.66
C PRO A 242 -18.71 -23.73 4.04
N ASP A 243 -17.78 -24.55 4.54
CA ASP A 243 -17.91 -25.30 5.79
C ASP A 243 -17.31 -24.56 7.00
N ALA A 244 -16.84 -23.32 6.82
CA ALA A 244 -16.24 -22.58 7.92
C ALA A 244 -17.26 -22.20 9.00
N GLU A 245 -16.98 -22.62 10.22
CA GLU A 245 -17.59 -22.07 11.43
C GLU A 245 -16.77 -20.85 11.90
N VAL A 246 -17.26 -19.66 11.55
CA VAL A 246 -16.63 -18.39 11.95
C VAL A 246 -17.05 -18.03 13.38
N GLN A 247 -16.10 -18.02 14.30
CA GLN A 247 -16.32 -17.70 15.72
C GLN A 247 -16.26 -16.20 15.98
N ALA A 248 -15.40 -15.49 15.25
CA ALA A 248 -15.25 -14.04 15.36
C ALA A 248 -14.69 -13.45 14.07
N TYR A 249 -14.91 -12.16 13.87
CA TYR A 249 -14.22 -11.37 12.86
C TYR A 249 -13.82 -10.00 13.41
N LEU A 250 -12.79 -9.40 12.82
CA LEU A 250 -12.32 -8.05 13.11
C LEU A 250 -11.97 -7.35 11.80
N THR A 251 -12.41 -6.11 11.64
CA THR A 251 -12.11 -5.31 10.45
C THR A 251 -11.88 -3.86 10.81
N HIS A 252 -11.03 -3.20 10.02
CA HIS A 252 -10.81 -1.76 10.07
C HIS A 252 -11.20 -1.15 8.73
N ASN A 253 -11.93 -0.03 8.76
CA ASN A 253 -12.34 0.65 7.55
C ASN A 253 -11.22 1.57 7.05
N TRP A 254 -10.21 0.97 6.42
CA TRP A 254 -9.08 1.70 5.84
C TRP A 254 -9.49 2.69 4.75
N MET A 255 -10.55 2.39 4.00
CA MET A 255 -11.08 3.28 2.94
C MET A 255 -11.52 4.63 3.50
N ASN A 256 -12.21 4.63 4.65
CA ASN A 256 -12.76 5.84 5.27
C ASN A 256 -11.95 6.30 6.50
N ASP A 257 -10.80 5.68 6.77
CA ASP A 257 -9.87 6.19 7.76
C ASP A 257 -9.29 7.53 7.24
N PRO A 258 -9.48 8.65 7.96
CA PRO A 258 -9.06 9.96 7.50
C PRO A 258 -7.53 10.09 7.33
N TYR A 259 -6.75 9.17 7.88
CA TYR A 259 -5.28 9.19 7.82
C TYR A 259 -4.68 8.07 6.97
N ALA A 260 -5.52 7.30 6.25
CA ALA A 260 -5.06 6.31 5.27
C ALA A 260 -5.78 6.43 3.92
N LYS A 261 -7.12 6.54 3.93
CA LYS A 261 -7.98 6.64 2.73
C LYS A 261 -7.71 5.54 1.68
N GLY A 262 -7.37 4.34 2.14
CA GLY A 262 -6.97 3.20 1.32
C GLY A 262 -6.11 2.20 2.10
N ASN A 263 -5.80 1.05 1.47
CA ASN A 263 -4.86 0.06 2.03
C ASN A 263 -3.43 0.31 1.53
N TRP A 264 -2.76 -0.73 0.99
CA TRP A 264 -1.48 -0.57 0.32
C TRP A 264 -1.66 0.02 -1.08
N SER A 265 -0.68 0.80 -1.51
CA SER A 265 -0.69 1.41 -2.83
C SER A 265 -0.68 0.37 -3.96
N CYS A 266 -1.67 0.48 -4.84
CA CYS A 266 -1.72 -0.10 -6.17
C CYS A 266 -2.22 0.98 -7.13
N TRP A 267 -1.62 1.12 -8.30
CA TRP A 267 -1.97 2.21 -9.22
C TRP A 267 -2.69 1.70 -10.45
N GLY A 268 -3.53 2.56 -11.02
CA GLY A 268 -4.15 2.34 -12.32
C GLY A 268 -3.22 2.65 -13.50
N PRO A 269 -3.70 2.48 -14.74
CA PRO A 269 -2.94 2.80 -15.94
C PRO A 269 -2.60 4.30 -16.03
N ASN A 270 -1.51 4.63 -16.73
CA ASN A 270 -0.99 5.98 -16.97
C ASN A 270 -0.55 6.75 -15.72
N ARG A 271 -0.38 6.07 -14.58
CA ARG A 271 -0.03 6.74 -13.33
C ARG A 271 1.47 6.70 -13.04
N PHE A 272 2.10 5.53 -13.15
CA PHE A 272 3.47 5.32 -12.66
C PHE A 272 4.46 6.21 -13.41
N SER A 273 4.51 6.10 -14.74
CA SER A 273 5.46 6.84 -15.58
C SER A 273 5.32 8.36 -15.45
N ARG A 274 4.12 8.85 -15.12
CA ARG A 274 3.79 10.27 -15.01
C ARG A 274 4.08 10.87 -13.63
N SER A 275 3.90 10.09 -12.56
CA SER A 275 3.74 10.68 -11.22
C SER A 275 4.83 10.33 -10.23
N VAL A 276 5.45 9.14 -10.31
CA VAL A 276 6.34 8.65 -9.24
C VAL A 276 7.57 9.55 -9.06
N GLN A 277 8.30 9.86 -10.14
CA GLN A 277 9.48 10.73 -10.03
C GLN A 277 9.13 12.11 -9.48
N GLU A 278 7.95 12.63 -9.81
CA GLU A 278 7.52 13.93 -9.31
C GLU A 278 7.16 13.86 -7.82
N LEU A 279 6.43 12.84 -7.37
CA LEU A 279 6.09 12.64 -5.96
C LEU A 279 7.35 12.45 -5.10
N GLN A 280 8.39 11.83 -5.64
CA GLN A 280 9.68 11.64 -4.97
C GLN A 280 10.50 12.93 -4.83
N LYS A 281 10.30 13.95 -5.70
CA LYS A 281 11.07 15.19 -5.62
C LYS A 281 10.74 15.97 -4.36
N ALA A 282 11.75 16.56 -3.73
CA ALA A 282 11.54 17.60 -2.73
C ALA A 282 10.87 18.84 -3.38
N ASP A 283 10.08 19.55 -2.59
CA ASP A 283 9.51 20.85 -2.92
C ASP A 283 10.11 21.89 -1.96
N GLY A 284 11.17 22.55 -2.40
CA GLY A 284 11.93 23.48 -1.56
C GLY A 284 12.52 22.79 -0.32
N ARG A 285 11.95 23.07 0.84
CA ARG A 285 12.34 22.55 2.16
C ARG A 285 11.45 21.39 2.64
N VAL A 286 10.51 20.93 1.81
CA VAL A 286 9.62 19.80 2.08
C VAL A 286 10.07 18.58 1.27
N PHE A 287 10.46 17.52 1.96
CA PHE A 287 10.90 16.25 1.40
C PHE A 287 9.79 15.22 1.57
N PHE A 288 9.66 14.27 0.65
CA PHE A 288 8.51 13.37 0.59
C PHE A 288 8.95 11.91 0.63
N ALA A 289 8.52 11.19 1.67
CA ALA A 289 8.79 9.77 1.83
C ALA A 289 7.50 8.97 2.00
N SER A 290 7.22 8.02 1.14
CA SER A 290 6.07 7.13 1.33
C SER A 290 6.29 5.81 0.62
N ALA A 291 5.70 4.75 1.18
CA ALA A 291 5.57 3.49 0.48
C ALA A 291 4.82 3.64 -0.85
N ASP A 292 3.99 4.67 -1.03
CA ASP A 292 3.12 4.85 -2.19
C ASP A 292 3.84 5.29 -3.46
N TRP A 293 5.10 5.74 -3.35
CA TRP A 293 5.95 6.13 -4.48
C TRP A 293 7.39 5.65 -4.34
N ALA A 294 7.63 4.58 -3.57
CA ALA A 294 8.92 3.89 -3.55
C ALA A 294 9.26 3.30 -4.93
N ASP A 295 10.54 3.10 -5.21
CA ASP A 295 11.02 2.56 -6.48
C ASP A 295 10.74 1.04 -6.54
N GLY A 296 11.16 0.30 -5.50
CA GLY A 296 11.02 -1.15 -5.42
C GLY A 296 9.64 -1.63 -4.93
N TRP A 297 9.59 -2.11 -3.68
CA TRP A 297 8.38 -2.66 -3.04
C TRP A 297 7.39 -1.55 -2.63
N ARG A 298 6.97 -0.73 -3.60
CA ARG A 298 5.88 0.26 -3.49
C ARG A 298 4.59 -0.40 -3.00
N GLY A 299 3.99 0.20 -1.98
CA GLY A 299 2.84 -0.32 -1.22
C GLY A 299 3.22 -1.20 -0.02
N PHE A 300 4.50 -1.50 0.20
CA PHE A 300 4.94 -2.36 1.31
C PHE A 300 5.76 -1.59 2.35
N VAL A 301 5.93 -2.22 3.52
CA VAL A 301 6.81 -1.73 4.59
C VAL A 301 8.24 -1.51 4.09
N ASP A 302 8.74 -2.41 3.23
CA ASP A 302 10.07 -2.29 2.63
C ASP A 302 10.21 -0.99 1.81
N GLY A 303 9.22 -0.67 0.98
CA GLY A 303 9.18 0.61 0.26
C GLY A 303 9.06 1.83 1.18
N ALA A 304 8.38 1.71 2.32
CA ALA A 304 8.35 2.78 3.34
C ALA A 304 9.75 3.04 3.92
N ILE A 305 10.51 1.98 4.20
CA ILE A 305 11.88 2.05 4.72
C ILE A 305 12.81 2.64 3.65
N GLU A 306 12.74 2.13 2.42
CA GLU A 306 13.50 2.64 1.26
C GLU A 306 13.32 4.16 1.11
N SER A 307 12.05 4.60 1.04
CA SER A 307 11.71 6.00 0.84
C SER A 307 12.11 6.88 2.04
N GLY A 308 11.92 6.37 3.26
CA GLY A 308 12.32 7.05 4.50
C GLY A 308 13.83 7.26 4.60
N GLN A 309 14.63 6.24 4.29
CA GLN A 309 16.10 6.34 4.29
C GLN A 309 16.59 7.33 3.23
N LYS A 310 16.04 7.28 2.02
CA LYS A 310 16.36 8.21 0.93
C LYS A 310 16.09 9.66 1.34
N SER A 311 14.88 9.96 1.81
CA SER A 311 14.52 11.32 2.24
C SER A 311 15.33 11.82 3.45
N ALA A 312 15.68 10.93 4.39
CA ALA A 312 16.54 11.31 5.51
C ALA A 312 17.94 11.75 5.05
N ASN A 313 18.52 11.05 4.09
CA ASN A 313 19.80 11.42 3.49
C ASN A 313 19.69 12.74 2.71
N ASP A 314 18.63 12.90 1.90
CA ASP A 314 18.39 14.13 1.13
C ASP A 314 18.26 15.37 2.05
N VAL A 315 17.53 15.23 3.16
CA VAL A 315 17.40 16.31 4.17
C VAL A 315 18.75 16.61 4.82
N LYS A 316 19.52 15.57 5.19
CA LYS A 316 20.84 15.76 5.80
C LYS A 316 21.78 16.52 4.87
N GLU A 317 21.85 16.13 3.60
CA GLU A 317 22.66 16.81 2.59
C GLU A 317 22.20 18.26 2.38
N PHE A 318 20.90 18.47 2.26
CA PHE A 318 20.30 19.79 2.16
C PHE A 318 20.71 20.67 3.36
N LEU A 319 20.50 20.23 4.59
CA LEU A 319 20.84 21.01 5.78
C LEU A 319 22.34 21.32 5.88
N ASN A 320 23.21 20.39 5.49
CA ASN A 320 24.65 20.60 5.46
C ASN A 320 25.07 21.64 4.41
N SER A 321 24.47 21.61 3.23
CA SER A 321 24.73 22.60 2.17
C SER A 321 24.37 24.03 2.61
N GLN A 322 23.27 24.19 3.36
CA GLN A 322 22.82 25.48 3.88
C GLN A 322 23.77 26.04 4.95
N HIS A 323 24.50 25.17 5.66
CA HIS A 323 25.49 25.59 6.66
C HIS A 323 26.76 26.11 6.00
N ARG A 324 27.20 25.47 4.91
CA ARG A 324 28.41 25.86 4.15
C ARG A 324 28.27 27.20 3.43
N VAL A 325 27.06 27.59 3.02
CA VAL A 325 26.80 28.89 2.37
C VAL A 325 26.80 30.06 3.37
N LYS A 326 26.70 29.78 4.67
CA LYS A 326 26.71 30.81 5.73
C LYS A 326 28.09 31.09 6.34
N LEU A 327 29.10 30.29 5.98
CA LEU A 327 30.51 30.48 6.34
C LEU A 327 31.26 31.11 5.17
#